data_AF-A0A4R2SSC9-F1
#
_entry.id   AF-A0A4R2SSC9-F1
#
_cell.length_a   1.000
_cell.length_b   1.000
_cell.length_c   1.000
_cell.angle_alpha   90.00
_cell.angle_beta   90.00
_cell.angle_gamma   90.00
#
_symmetry.space_group_name_H-M   'P 1'
#
loop_
_entity.id
_entity.type
_entity.pdbx_description
1 polymer ?
#
loop_
_entity_poly.entity_id
_entity_poly.type
_entity_poly.pdbx_seq_one_letter_code
_entity_poly.pdbx_strand_id
1 'polypeptide(L)'
;MRKILLFINLPIIFFTLLYGIFSGNLAKNIYLEQEGYRVISLIYNNFNNVEIIKNFKGFEIEIKFISSNELFKILLKDKGYKHVKSNLFCKNKDAITVSRFNDEILLKFSHNSLLCNN
;
A
#
# COMPACT_ATOMS: atom_id res chain seq x y z
N MET A 1 3.98 -34.72 -38.80
CA MET A 1 3.43 -35.01 -37.46
C MET A 1 4.03 -34.14 -36.34
N ARG A 2 5.36 -34.02 -36.17
CA ARG A 2 5.98 -33.17 -35.13
C ARG A 2 5.55 -31.68 -35.13
N LYS A 3 5.35 -31.07 -36.32
CA LYS A 3 4.91 -29.66 -36.44
C LYS A 3 3.47 -29.42 -35.96
N ILE A 4 2.58 -30.41 -36.11
CA ILE A 4 1.17 -30.33 -35.67
C ILE A 4 1.09 -30.41 -34.15
N LEU A 5 1.88 -31.30 -33.54
CA LEU A 5 2.02 -31.40 -32.08
C LEU A 5 2.56 -30.11 -31.44
N LEU A 6 3.53 -29.46 -32.09
CA LEU A 6 4.02 -28.14 -31.67
C LEU A 6 2.94 -27.06 -31.76
N PHE A 7 2.15 -27.04 -32.84
CA PHE A 7 1.05 -26.09 -33.01
C PHE A 7 -0.08 -26.25 -31.98
N ILE A 8 -0.35 -27.47 -31.54
CA ILE A 8 -1.36 -27.76 -30.51
C ILE A 8 -0.84 -27.42 -29.10
N ASN A 9 0.44 -27.63 -28.82
CA ASN A 9 1.02 -27.33 -27.51
C ASN A 9 1.29 -25.83 -27.31
N LEU A 10 1.54 -25.07 -28.38
CA LEU A 10 1.79 -23.63 -28.31
C LEU A 10 0.68 -22.83 -27.60
N PRO A 11 -0.63 -23.00 -27.93
CA PRO A 11 -1.69 -22.27 -27.23
C PRO A 11 -1.81 -22.70 -25.77
N ILE A 12 -1.58 -23.97 -25.44
CA ILE A 12 -1.62 -24.47 -24.05
C ILE A 12 -0.53 -23.80 -23.20
N ILE A 13 0.69 -23.70 -23.75
CA ILE A 13 1.81 -22.99 -23.11
C ILE A 13 1.48 -21.48 -22.97
N PHE A 14 0.87 -20.89 -23.99
CA PHE A 14 0.46 -19.48 -23.95
C PHE A 14 -0.60 -19.19 -22.88
N PHE A 15 -1.63 -20.04 -22.76
CA PHE A 15 -2.68 -19.87 -21.75
C PHE A 15 -2.16 -20.10 -20.31
N THR A 16 -1.25 -21.04 -20.10
CA THR A 16 -0.64 -21.26 -18.78
C THR A 16 0.24 -20.08 -18.34
N LEU A 17 1.00 -19.49 -19.27
CA LEU A 17 1.75 -18.26 -19.00
C LEU A 17 0.83 -17.07 -18.68
N LEU A 18 -0.24 -16.87 -19.46
CA LEU A 18 -1.23 -15.83 -19.18
C LEU A 18 -1.87 -16.01 -17.79
N TYR A 19 -2.26 -17.24 -17.45
CA TYR A 19 -2.83 -17.54 -16.13
C TYR A 19 -1.85 -17.21 -14.98
N GLY A 20 -0.57 -17.53 -15.14
CA GLY A 20 0.48 -17.15 -14.18
C GLY A 20 0.58 -15.64 -13.99
N ILE A 21 0.57 -14.86 -15.08
CA ILE A 21 0.64 -13.40 -15.03
C ILE A 21 -0.61 -12.81 -14.36
N PHE A 22 -1.81 -13.26 -14.74
CA PHE A 22 -3.05 -12.76 -14.17
C PHE A 22 -3.20 -13.12 -12.69
N SER A 23 -2.93 -14.36 -12.31
CA SER A 23 -3.02 -14.80 -10.90
C SER A 23 -2.00 -14.09 -10.01
N GLY A 24 -0.76 -13.91 -10.48
CA GLY A 24 0.27 -13.18 -9.74
C GLY A 24 -0.10 -11.72 -9.49
N ASN A 25 -0.66 -11.03 -10.50
CA ASN A 25 -1.13 -9.65 -10.36
C ASN A 25 -2.33 -9.53 -9.41
N LEU A 26 -3.27 -10.48 -9.46
CA LEU A 26 -4.41 -10.52 -8.52
C LEU A 26 -3.96 -10.73 -7.09
N ALA A 27 -3.10 -11.72 -6.84
CA ALA A 27 -2.55 -12.00 -5.50
C ALA A 27 -1.79 -10.79 -4.94
N LYS A 28 -1.00 -10.13 -5.78
CA LYS A 28 -0.31 -8.89 -5.41
C LYS A 28 -1.30 -7.81 -4.99
N ASN A 29 -2.31 -7.51 -5.81
CA ASN A 29 -3.30 -6.47 -5.50
C ASN A 29 -4.06 -6.75 -4.19
N ILE A 30 -4.46 -8.00 -3.94
CA ILE A 30 -5.12 -8.40 -2.68
C ILE A 30 -4.20 -8.13 -1.48
N TYR A 31 -2.91 -8.48 -1.59
CA TYR A 31 -1.94 -8.20 -0.53
C TYR A 31 -1.79 -6.69 -0.26
N LEU A 32 -1.78 -5.87 -1.32
CA LEU A 32 -1.72 -4.40 -1.16
C LEU A 32 -2.94 -3.88 -0.41
N GLU A 33 -4.12 -4.38 -0.77
CA GLU A 33 -5.39 -4.03 -0.13
C GLU A 33 -5.34 -4.33 1.37
N GLN A 34 -4.83 -5.50 1.75
CA GLN A 34 -4.69 -5.91 3.15
C GLN A 34 -3.75 -5.01 3.95
N GLU A 35 -2.59 -4.62 3.40
CA GLU A 35 -1.68 -3.68 4.08
C GLU A 35 -2.31 -2.29 4.24
N GLY A 36 -3.01 -1.81 3.22
CA GLY A 36 -3.78 -0.57 3.31
C GLY A 36 -4.82 -0.60 4.42
N TYR A 37 -5.61 -1.68 4.50
CA TYR A 37 -6.61 -1.87 5.56
C TYR A 37 -5.98 -2.01 6.95
N ARG A 38 -4.78 -2.60 7.08
CA ARG A 38 -4.05 -2.65 8.36
C ARG A 38 -3.68 -1.26 8.84
N VAL A 39 -3.21 -0.39 7.95
CA VAL A 39 -2.91 1.01 8.27
C VAL A 39 -4.16 1.77 8.69
N ILE A 40 -5.26 1.62 7.94
CA ILE A 40 -6.57 2.21 8.30
C ILE A 40 -6.99 1.75 9.70
N SER A 41 -7.03 0.43 9.94
CA SER A 41 -7.45 -0.14 11.22
C SER A 41 -6.57 0.33 12.38
N LEU A 42 -5.25 0.47 12.16
CA LEU A 42 -4.35 1.05 13.14
C LEU A 42 -4.73 2.47 13.52
N ILE A 43 -5.11 3.30 12.56
CA ILE A 43 -5.48 4.69 12.81
C ILE A 43 -6.82 4.75 13.55
N TYR A 44 -7.83 3.99 13.12
CA TYR A 44 -9.14 3.92 13.78
C TYR A 44 -9.05 3.43 15.23
N ASN A 45 -8.13 2.51 15.54
CA ASN A 45 -7.98 1.98 16.90
C ASN A 45 -7.23 2.93 17.84
N ASN A 46 -6.46 3.89 17.31
CA ASN A 46 -5.59 4.76 18.11
C ASN A 46 -6.03 6.23 18.12
N PHE A 47 -6.91 6.65 17.21
CA PHE A 47 -7.33 8.04 17.07
C PHE A 47 -8.84 8.15 16.92
N ASN A 48 -9.40 9.21 17.51
CA ASN A 48 -10.81 9.57 17.38
C ASN A 48 -11.02 10.46 16.15
N ASN A 49 -12.26 10.53 15.64
CA ASN A 49 -12.66 11.38 14.53
C ASN A 49 -11.84 11.15 13.24
N VAL A 50 -11.74 9.88 12.84
CA VAL A 50 -11.04 9.45 11.63
C VAL A 50 -11.99 9.50 10.44
N GLU A 51 -11.65 10.31 9.45
CA GLU A 51 -12.36 10.46 8.18
C GLU A 51 -11.47 9.98 7.02
N ILE A 52 -11.98 9.07 6.19
CA ILE A 52 -11.30 8.62 4.98
C ILE A 52 -11.66 9.56 3.84
N ILE A 53 -10.69 10.31 3.33
CA ILE A 53 -10.88 11.26 2.23
C ILE A 53 -10.84 10.54 0.87
N LYS A 54 -9.94 9.57 0.73
CA LYS A 54 -9.75 8.82 -0.51
C LYS A 54 -9.63 7.33 -0.24
N ASN A 55 -10.55 6.57 -0.81
CA ASN A 55 -10.56 5.11 -0.71
C ASN A 55 -9.39 4.48 -1.46
N PHE A 56 -8.96 3.33 -0.93
CA PHE A 56 -7.83 2.57 -1.44
C PHE A 56 -8.14 1.95 -2.82
N LYS A 57 -7.88 2.70 -3.89
CA LYS A 57 -7.80 2.14 -5.25
C LYS A 57 -6.36 1.68 -5.50
N GLY A 58 -5.99 0.57 -4.88
CA GLY A 58 -4.77 -0.19 -5.14
C GLY A 58 -3.45 0.38 -4.61
N PHE A 59 -3.32 1.69 -4.39
CA PHE A 59 -2.00 2.29 -4.10
C PHE A 59 -1.97 3.45 -3.11
N GLU A 60 -3.07 4.17 -2.89
CA GLU A 60 -3.07 5.36 -2.04
C GLU A 60 -4.29 5.40 -1.12
N ILE A 61 -4.07 5.76 0.15
CA ILE A 61 -5.12 6.09 1.12
C ILE A 61 -4.83 7.49 1.62
N GLU A 62 -5.89 8.27 1.75
CA GLU A 62 -5.83 9.57 2.38
C GLU A 62 -6.77 9.60 3.58
N ILE A 63 -6.21 9.80 4.77
CA ILE A 63 -6.92 9.72 6.05
C ILE A 63 -6.72 11.03 6.79
N LYS A 64 -7.79 11.52 7.38
CA LYS A 64 -7.84 12.73 8.17
C LYS A 64 -8.27 12.42 9.59
N PHE A 65 -7.56 12.95 10.59
CA PHE A 65 -7.92 12.77 11.99
C PHE A 65 -7.35 13.88 12.88
N ILE A 66 -7.91 14.02 14.08
CA ILE A 66 -7.47 15.02 15.07
C ILE A 66 -6.57 14.31 16.09
N SER A 67 -5.28 14.68 16.13
CA SER A 67 -4.33 14.11 17.09
C SER A 67 -3.06 14.95 17.23
N SER A 68 -2.26 14.65 18.26
CA SER A 68 -0.90 15.17 18.36
C SER A 68 0.01 14.44 17.36
N ASN A 69 0.82 15.21 16.63
CA ASN A 69 1.77 14.67 15.65
C ASN A 69 2.78 13.71 16.32
N GLU A 70 3.12 13.94 17.59
CA GLU A 70 4.09 13.15 18.33
C GLU A 70 3.61 11.72 18.63
N LEU A 71 2.37 11.56 19.08
CA LEU A 71 1.76 10.23 19.29
C LEU A 71 1.73 9.43 18.00
N PHE A 72 1.41 10.09 16.89
CA PHE A 72 1.38 9.45 15.59
C PHE A 72 2.78 8.99 15.12
N LYS A 73 3.81 9.83 15.30
CA LYS A 73 5.20 9.47 14.98
C LYS A 73 5.68 8.27 15.79
N ILE A 74 5.32 8.20 17.07
CA ILE A 74 5.64 7.07 17.95
C ILE A 74 4.95 5.80 17.43
N LEU A 75 3.65 5.86 17.14
CA LEU A 75 2.89 4.73 16.59
C LEU A 75 3.54 4.17 15.32
N LEU A 76 3.92 5.04 14.38
CA LEU A 76 4.57 4.61 13.14
C LEU A 76 5.92 3.92 13.40
N LYS A 77 6.73 4.48 14.31
CA LYS A 77 8.01 3.92 14.69
C LYS A 77 7.84 2.54 15.33
N ASP A 78 6.86 2.36 16.21
CA ASP A 78 6.53 1.08 16.85
C ASP A 78 6.07 0.03 15.84
N LYS A 79 5.49 0.46 14.71
CA LYS A 79 5.14 -0.41 13.58
C LYS A 79 6.28 -0.64 12.59
N GLY A 80 7.48 -0.16 12.90
CA GLY A 80 8.69 -0.39 12.11
C GLY A 80 8.85 0.55 10.92
N TYR A 81 8.09 1.63 10.85
CA TYR A 81 8.34 2.68 9.86
C TYR A 81 9.52 3.54 10.30
N LYS A 82 10.46 3.75 9.38
CA LYS A 82 11.63 4.61 9.57
C LYS A 82 11.31 6.02 9.10
N HIS A 83 11.59 7.01 9.92
CA HIS A 83 11.52 8.42 9.52
C HIS A 83 12.65 8.74 8.54
N VAL A 84 12.32 9.15 7.32
CA VAL A 84 13.30 9.44 6.24
C VAL A 84 13.49 10.94 6.08
N LYS A 85 12.40 11.71 6.06
CA LYS A 85 12.38 13.18 5.99
C LYS A 85 11.26 13.71 6.87
N SER A 86 11.25 15.02 7.14
CA SER A 86 10.35 15.73 8.07
C SER A 86 8.90 15.22 8.13
N ASN A 87 8.34 14.82 6.99
CA ASN A 87 6.96 14.37 6.84
C ASN A 87 6.84 12.98 6.20
N LEU A 88 7.93 12.22 6.04
CA LEU A 88 7.96 10.96 5.29
C LEU A 88 8.48 9.81 6.15
N PHE A 89 7.67 8.76 6.24
CA PHE A 89 7.96 7.51 6.94
C PHE A 89 7.95 6.35 5.96
N CYS A 90 8.95 5.49 6.02
CA CYS A 90 9.14 4.40 5.06
C CYS A 90 9.27 3.03 5.74
N LYS A 91 8.63 2.02 5.15
CA LYS A 91 8.78 0.60 5.53
C LYS A 91 8.60 -0.27 4.29
N ASN A 92 9.57 -1.10 3.92
CA ASN A 92 9.43 -2.06 2.82
C ASN A 92 8.89 -1.44 1.49
N LYS A 93 9.35 -0.24 1.13
CA LYS A 93 8.87 0.59 0.01
C LYS A 93 7.47 1.20 0.18
N ASP A 94 6.81 1.01 1.30
CA ASP A 94 5.62 1.76 1.68
C ASP A 94 6.00 3.11 2.24
N ALA A 95 5.37 4.17 1.73
CA ALA A 95 5.52 5.54 2.22
C ALA A 95 4.26 5.96 2.98
N ILE A 96 4.46 6.59 4.14
CA ILE A 96 3.45 7.38 4.82
C ILE A 96 3.94 8.82 4.82
N THR A 97 3.19 9.69 4.15
CA THR A 97 3.40 11.13 4.19
C THR A 97 2.40 11.75 5.15
N VAL A 98 2.90 12.62 6.03
CA VAL A 98 2.11 13.28 7.06
C VAL A 98 2.13 14.78 6.80
N SER A 99 0.97 15.36 6.50
CA SER A 99 0.78 16.80 6.40
C SER A 99 -0.16 17.26 7.51
N ARG A 100 0.07 18.49 8.00
CA ARG A 100 -0.77 19.09 9.04
C ARG A 100 -1.52 20.27 8.44
N PHE A 101 -2.83 20.31 8.67
CA PHE A 101 -3.69 21.43 8.32
C PHE A 101 -4.44 21.83 9.60
N ASN A 102 -4.04 22.95 10.22
CA ASN A 102 -4.55 23.39 11.52
C ASN A 102 -4.38 22.29 12.61
N ASP A 103 -5.48 21.86 13.22
CA ASP A 103 -5.52 20.79 14.23
C ASP A 103 -5.70 19.39 13.63
N GLU A 104 -5.73 19.28 12.30
CA GLU A 104 -6.00 18.05 11.58
C GLU A 104 -4.71 17.50 10.96
N ILE A 105 -4.57 16.18 11.03
CA ILE A 105 -3.48 15.44 10.39
C ILE A 105 -4.05 14.78 9.15
N LEU A 106 -3.41 15.05 8.02
CA LEU A 106 -3.64 14.41 6.74
C LEU A 106 -2.54 13.38 6.49
N LEU A 107 -2.94 12.15 6.25
CA LEU A 107 -2.05 11.02 6.12
C LEU A 107 -2.24 10.40 4.75
N LYS A 108 -1.19 10.45 3.95
CA LYS A 108 -1.13 9.82 2.65
C LYS A 108 -0.28 8.55 2.72
N PHE A 109 -0.92 7.40 2.65
CA PHE A 109 -0.23 6.12 2.48
C PHE A 109 0.02 5.87 0.98
N SER A 110 1.17 5.34 0.61
CA SER A 110 1.51 4.98 -0.77
C SER A 110 2.36 3.71 -0.81
N HIS A 111 1.85 2.65 -1.44
CA HIS A 111 2.59 1.41 -1.61
C HIS A 111 3.64 1.51 -2.74
N ASN A 112 4.78 0.84 -2.57
CA ASN A 112 5.89 0.81 -3.54
C ASN A 112 6.31 2.22 -4.02
N SER A 113 6.40 3.14 -3.08
CA SER A 113 6.74 4.54 -3.31
C SER A 113 8.23 4.68 -3.63
N LEU A 114 8.51 5.39 -4.73
CA LEU A 114 9.87 5.79 -5.11
C LEU A 114 10.54 6.67 -4.04
N LEU A 115 9.75 7.31 -3.17
CA LEU A 115 10.24 8.14 -2.07
C LEU A 115 10.98 7.33 -0.99
N CYS A 116 10.77 6.01 -0.96
CA CYS A 116 11.39 5.10 -0.01
C CYS A 116 12.59 4.33 -0.59
N ASN A 117 13.05 4.66 -1.80
CA ASN A 117 14.28 4.14 -2.37
C ASN A 117 15.46 5.02 -1.94
N ASN A 118 16.02 4.72 -0.76
CA ASN A 118 17.35 5.15 -0.34
C ASN A 118 18.17 3.92 0.02
#